data_AF-A0A1M6H4B8-F1
#
_entry.id   AF-A0A1M6H4B8-F1
#
_cell.length_a   1.000
_cell.length_b   1.000
_cell.length_c   1.000
_cell.angle_alpha   90.00
_cell.angle_beta   90.00
_cell.angle_gamma   90.00
#
_symmetry.space_group_name_H-M   'P 1'
#
loop_
_entity.id
_entity.type
_entity.pdbx_description
1 polymer ?
#
loop_
_entity_poly.entity_id
_entity_poly.type
_entity_poly.pdbx_seq_one_letter_code
_entity_poly.pdbx_strand_id
1 'polypeptide(L)'
;MKLTFKKIISIIIVLLLGIALALINGWLPISSKNTHPPCDQLPSVAEVTEALANHKSFAKEIESLGENIKVEVGLPCSDDENRALIQIKYKSKSEEEAIRNLIEISEGFGVPIHLVKR
;
A
#
# COMPACT_ATOMS: atom_id res chain seq x y z
N MET A 1 -14.52 29.07 34.37
CA MET A 1 -14.47 28.54 32.99
C MET A 1 -13.06 28.09 32.61
N LYS A 2 -12.58 26.94 33.06
CA LYS A 2 -11.27 26.38 32.62
C LYS A 2 -11.27 24.83 32.50
N LEU A 3 -12.24 24.16 33.10
CA LEU A 3 -12.31 22.69 33.13
C LEU A 3 -12.91 22.05 31.86
N THR A 4 -13.70 22.80 31.09
CA THR A 4 -14.41 22.27 29.92
C THR A 4 -13.51 22.25 28.67
N PHE A 5 -12.68 23.27 28.46
CA PHE A 5 -11.83 23.37 27.27
C PHE A 5 -10.74 22.28 27.19
N LYS A 6 -10.11 21.93 28.33
CA LYS A 6 -9.01 20.96 28.34
C LYS A 6 -9.49 19.53 28.04
N LYS A 7 -10.71 19.18 28.47
CA LYS A 7 -11.34 17.88 28.14
C LYS A 7 -11.77 17.81 26.67
N ILE A 8 -12.31 18.89 26.11
CA ILE A 8 -12.73 18.95 24.71
C ILE A 8 -11.53 18.81 23.76
N ILE A 9 -10.41 19.50 24.05
CA ILE A 9 -9.18 19.38 23.24
C ILE A 9 -8.62 17.95 23.28
N SER A 10 -8.63 17.31 24.45
CA SER A 10 -8.15 15.93 24.59
C SER A 10 -9.00 14.92 23.81
N ILE A 11 -10.33 15.14 23.76
CA ILE A 11 -11.25 14.30 22.98
C ILE A 11 -11.02 14.49 21.48
N ILE A 12 -10.81 15.73 21.04
CA ILE A 12 -10.54 16.04 19.63
C ILE A 12 -9.22 15.40 19.17
N ILE A 13 -8.17 15.43 19.99
CA ILE A 13 -6.88 14.81 19.66
C ILE A 13 -6.99 13.28 19.59
N VAL A 14 -7.70 12.65 20.54
CA VAL A 14 -7.92 11.19 20.51
C VAL A 14 -8.79 10.78 19.32
N LEU A 15 -9.79 11.60 18.95
CA LEU A 15 -10.63 11.35 17.78
C LEU A 15 -9.85 11.50 16.47
N LEU A 16 -8.99 12.53 16.34
CA LEU A 16 -8.11 12.71 15.19
C LEU A 16 -7.07 11.59 15.05
N LEU A 17 -6.46 11.13 16.16
CA LEU A 17 -5.56 9.97 16.14
C LEU A 17 -6.29 8.67 15.78
N GLY A 18 -7.53 8.49 16.22
CA GLY A 18 -8.34 7.33 15.87
C GLY A 18 -8.66 7.23 14.38
N ILE A 19 -8.90 8.38 13.72
CA ILE A 19 -9.16 8.42 12.27
C ILE A 19 -7.87 8.14 11.48
N ALA A 20 -6.72 8.64 11.94
CA ALA A 20 -5.42 8.32 11.34
C ALA A 20 -5.15 6.80 11.40
N LEU A 21 -5.42 6.15 12.54
CA LEU A 21 -5.29 4.69 12.70
C LEU A 21 -6.27 3.89 11.84
N ALA A 22 -7.49 4.37 11.63
CA ALA A 22 -8.46 3.72 10.76
C ALA A 22 -8.11 3.81 9.27
N LEU A 23 -7.39 4.86 8.86
CA LEU A 23 -6.89 5.03 7.48
C LEU A 23 -5.71 4.09 7.18
N ILE A 24 -4.84 3.82 8.16
CA ILE A 24 -3.76 2.82 8.01
C ILE A 24 -4.31 1.38 8.02
N ASN A 25 -5.41 1.13 8.74
CA ASN A 25 -6.03 -0.20 8.86
C ASN A 25 -7.11 -0.49 7.80
N GLY A 26 -7.26 0.33 6.77
CA GLY A 26 -8.10 0.04 5.60
C GLY A 26 -9.62 -0.04 5.83
N TRP A 27 -10.15 0.50 6.93
CA TRP A 27 -11.57 0.32 7.33
C TRP A 27 -12.57 1.20 6.57
N LEU A 28 -12.12 2.19 5.78
CA LEU A 28 -13.01 3.06 5.00
C LEU A 28 -13.15 2.57 3.55
N PRO A 29 -14.37 2.25 3.07
CA PRO A 29 -14.60 1.86 1.69
C PRO A 29 -14.61 3.11 0.82
N ILE A 30 -13.42 3.67 0.58
CA ILE A 30 -13.24 4.70 -0.45
C ILE A 30 -13.27 3.97 -1.78
N SER A 31 -14.48 3.85 -2.33
CA SER A 31 -14.71 3.40 -3.70
C SER A 31 -14.10 4.43 -4.65
N SER A 32 -12.81 4.28 -4.94
CA SER A 32 -12.12 4.99 -5.99
C SER A 32 -11.43 3.97 -6.88
N LYS A 33 -11.93 3.93 -8.10
CA LYS A 33 -11.35 3.32 -9.28
C LYS A 33 -9.89 3.80 -9.35
N ASN A 34 -8.95 2.89 -9.12
CA ASN A 34 -7.49 3.08 -8.97
C ASN A 34 -7.02 3.29 -7.51
N THR A 35 -6.80 2.17 -6.83
CA THR A 35 -6.24 2.04 -5.46
C THR A 35 -4.72 2.24 -5.44
N HIS A 36 -4.21 3.32 -6.06
CA HIS A 36 -2.82 3.72 -5.85
C HIS A 36 -2.78 5.14 -5.27
N PRO A 37 -1.87 5.43 -4.33
CA PRO A 37 -1.68 6.80 -3.85
C PRO A 37 -1.42 7.76 -5.03
N PRO A 38 -1.76 9.05 -4.90
CA PRO A 38 -1.35 10.06 -5.86
C PRO A 38 0.19 10.15 -5.90
N CYS A 39 0.74 10.59 -7.03
CA CYS A 39 2.18 10.56 -7.32
C CYS A 39 3.05 11.28 -6.29
N ASP A 40 2.54 12.36 -5.70
CA ASP A 40 3.19 13.13 -4.64
C ASP A 40 3.34 12.36 -3.32
N GLN A 41 2.53 11.32 -3.11
CA GLN A 41 2.55 10.46 -1.92
C GLN A 41 3.36 9.18 -2.13
N LEU A 42 3.89 8.95 -3.33
CA LEU A 42 4.69 7.76 -3.60
C LEU A 42 6.13 7.95 -3.10
N PRO A 43 6.73 6.89 -2.52
CA PRO A 43 8.14 6.88 -2.17
C PRO A 43 9.02 6.97 -3.41
N SER A 44 10.31 7.24 -3.17
CA SER A 44 11.32 7.30 -4.21
C SER A 44 11.62 5.91 -4.82
N VAL A 45 12.18 5.88 -6.03
CA VAL A 45 12.67 4.62 -6.64
C VAL A 45 13.66 3.91 -5.72
N ALA A 46 14.54 4.67 -5.05
CA ALA A 46 15.53 4.12 -4.14
C ALA A 46 14.87 3.40 -2.95
N GLU A 47 13.91 4.05 -2.30
CA GLU A 47 13.17 3.47 -1.16
C GLU A 47 12.39 2.21 -1.55
N VAL A 48 11.74 2.22 -2.71
CA VAL A 48 11.00 1.03 -3.20
C VAL A 48 11.95 -0.10 -3.58
N THR A 49 13.08 0.23 -4.21
CA THR A 49 14.10 -0.76 -4.58
C THR A 49 14.72 -1.40 -3.33
N GLU A 50 15.00 -0.60 -2.31
CA GLU A 50 15.47 -1.08 -1.00
C GLU A 50 14.42 -1.95 -0.31
N ALA A 51 13.15 -1.52 -0.29
CA ALA A 51 12.05 -2.30 0.26
C ALA A 51 11.92 -3.67 -0.42
N LEU A 52 11.98 -3.72 -1.75
CA LEU A 52 11.96 -4.98 -2.51
C LEU A 52 13.20 -5.85 -2.21
N ALA A 53 14.37 -5.23 -2.06
CA ALA A 53 15.61 -5.93 -1.76
C ALA A 53 15.63 -6.54 -0.35
N ASN A 54 15.04 -5.85 0.63
CA ASN A 54 14.92 -6.31 2.01
C ASN A 54 13.85 -7.41 2.17
N HIS A 55 12.84 -7.43 1.30
CA HIS A 55 11.74 -8.41 1.33
C HIS A 55 11.76 -9.39 0.14
N LYS A 56 12.96 -9.78 -0.31
CA LYS A 56 13.13 -10.72 -1.44
C LYS A 56 12.41 -12.06 -1.25
N SER A 57 12.35 -12.57 -0.02
CA SER A 57 11.63 -13.82 0.29
C SER A 57 10.13 -13.67 0.02
N PHE A 58 9.53 -12.56 0.47
CA PHE A 58 8.12 -12.26 0.25
C PHE A 58 7.80 -12.05 -1.23
N ALA A 59 8.67 -11.36 -1.97
CA ALA A 59 8.52 -11.23 -3.42
C ALA A 59 8.49 -12.60 -4.11
N LYS A 60 9.39 -13.52 -3.73
CA LYS A 60 9.42 -14.89 -4.26
C LYS A 60 8.18 -15.70 -3.88
N GLU A 61 7.68 -15.52 -2.66
CA GLU A 61 6.45 -16.17 -2.22
C GLU A 61 5.26 -15.73 -3.06
N ILE A 62 5.11 -14.42 -3.33
CA ILE A 62 4.10 -13.89 -4.24
C ILE A 62 4.25 -14.49 -5.65
N GLU A 63 5.47 -14.51 -6.20
CA GLU A 63 5.73 -15.08 -7.53
C GLU A 63 5.45 -16.59 -7.57
N SER A 64 5.62 -17.31 -6.46
CA SER A 64 5.30 -18.74 -6.38
C SER A 64 3.80 -19.07 -6.45
N LEU A 65 2.92 -18.07 -6.29
CA LEU A 65 1.47 -18.28 -6.37
C LEU A 65 1.00 -18.58 -7.81
N GLY A 66 1.80 -18.29 -8.84
CA GLY A 66 1.44 -18.54 -10.23
C GLY A 66 2.50 -18.11 -11.24
N GLU A 67 2.61 -18.86 -12.34
CA GLU A 67 3.65 -18.68 -13.35
C GLU A 67 3.58 -17.33 -14.10
N ASN A 68 2.43 -16.66 -14.11
CA ASN A 68 2.29 -15.35 -14.77
C ASN A 68 2.52 -14.18 -13.81
N ILE A 69 2.80 -14.46 -12.53
CA ILE A 69 2.99 -13.46 -11.49
C ILE A 69 4.42 -12.93 -11.55
N LYS A 70 4.57 -11.60 -11.51
CA LYS A 70 5.89 -10.96 -11.45
C LYS A 70 5.85 -9.76 -10.51
N VAL A 71 6.82 -9.68 -9.62
CA VAL A 71 6.98 -8.54 -8.69
C VAL A 71 8.12 -7.65 -9.19
N GLU A 72 7.85 -6.36 -9.35
CA GLU A 72 8.84 -5.39 -9.84
C GLU A 72 8.60 -3.98 -9.30
N VAL A 73 9.59 -3.10 -9.46
CA VAL A 73 9.41 -1.67 -9.20
C VAL A 73 8.62 -1.07 -10.36
N GLY A 74 7.46 -0.48 -10.06
CA GLY A 74 6.63 0.24 -11.02
C GLY A 74 6.86 1.74 -10.92
N LEU A 75 6.86 2.42 -12.07
CA LEU A 75 6.94 3.88 -12.20
C LEU A 75 5.60 4.38 -12.75
N PRO A 76 4.59 4.60 -11.90
CA PRO A 76 3.23 4.94 -12.36
C PRO A 76 3.09 6.41 -12.78
N CYS A 77 4.08 7.26 -12.52
CA CYS A 77 4.02 8.71 -12.70
C CYS A 77 4.78 9.13 -13.95
N SER A 78 4.06 9.57 -14.99
CA SER A 78 4.70 10.00 -16.26
C SER A 78 5.51 11.30 -16.12
N ASP A 79 5.17 12.15 -15.15
CA ASP A 79 5.81 13.46 -14.96
C ASP A 79 6.89 13.46 -13.85
N ASP A 80 7.05 12.36 -13.11
CA ASP A 80 8.04 12.22 -12.03
C ASP A 80 8.60 10.78 -12.00
N GLU A 81 9.72 10.57 -12.70
CA GLU A 81 10.42 9.29 -12.77
C GLU A 81 11.03 8.86 -11.43
N ASN A 82 11.09 9.75 -10.43
CA ASN A 82 11.60 9.40 -9.12
C ASN A 82 10.53 8.74 -8.23
N ARG A 83 9.27 8.68 -8.65
CA ARG A 83 8.16 8.13 -7.85
C ARG A 83 7.85 6.69 -8.22
N ALA A 84 7.86 5.82 -7.23
CA ALA A 84 7.71 4.39 -7.44
C ALA A 84 6.75 3.73 -6.45
N LEU A 85 6.37 2.50 -6.82
CA LEU A 85 5.66 1.55 -5.95
C LEU A 85 6.04 0.12 -6.33
N ILE A 86 5.61 -0.85 -5.53
CA ILE A 86 5.73 -2.26 -5.88
C ILE A 86 4.58 -2.62 -6.82
N GLN A 87 4.92 -3.05 -8.03
CA GLN A 87 3.97 -3.48 -9.04
C GLN A 87 3.96 -5.00 -9.13
N ILE A 88 2.78 -5.60 -8.98
CA ILE A 88 2.58 -7.04 -9.13
C ILE A 88 1.75 -7.28 -10.37
N LYS A 89 2.38 -7.86 -11.39
CA LYS A 89 1.72 -8.21 -12.65
C LYS A 89 1.12 -9.61 -12.56
N TYR A 90 -0.10 -9.80 -13.05
CA TYR A 90 -0.82 -11.08 -13.06
C TYR A 90 -1.66 -11.22 -14.34
N LYS A 91 -2.21 -12.42 -14.62
CA LYS A 91 -2.99 -12.67 -15.85
C LYS A 91 -4.44 -13.08 -15.56
N SER A 92 -4.67 -13.87 -14.52
CA SER A 92 -5.98 -14.45 -14.20
C SER A 92 -6.59 -13.87 -12.92
N LYS A 93 -7.93 -13.97 -12.81
CA LYS A 93 -8.65 -13.57 -11.59
C LYS A 93 -8.24 -14.43 -10.38
N SER A 94 -7.92 -15.71 -10.60
CA SER A 94 -7.46 -16.61 -9.54
C SER A 94 -6.09 -16.19 -8.99
N GLU A 95 -5.18 -15.73 -9.86
CA GLU A 95 -3.90 -15.17 -9.43
C GLU A 95 -4.10 -13.87 -8.66
N GLU A 96 -4.98 -12.98 -9.15
CA GLU A 96 -5.31 -11.73 -8.44
C GLU A 96 -5.81 -11.99 -7.01
N GLU A 97 -6.74 -12.93 -6.84
CA GLU A 97 -7.32 -13.30 -5.56
C GLU A 97 -6.29 -13.93 -4.63
N ALA A 98 -5.44 -14.83 -5.15
CA ALA A 98 -4.35 -15.43 -4.38
C ALA A 98 -3.35 -14.37 -3.87
N ILE A 99 -2.97 -13.41 -4.73
CA ILE A 99 -2.08 -12.31 -4.35
C ILE A 99 -2.74 -11.45 -3.27
N ARG A 100 -4.02 -11.08 -3.41
CA ARG A 100 -4.74 -10.27 -2.41
C ARG A 100 -4.80 -10.96 -1.06
N ASN A 101 -5.18 -12.24 -1.03
CA ASN A 101 -5.26 -13.02 0.20
C ASN A 101 -3.90 -13.10 0.90
N LEU A 102 -2.81 -13.29 0.17
CA LEU A 102 -1.46 -13.33 0.74
C LEU A 102 -1.07 -11.95 1.32
N ILE A 103 -1.34 -10.87 0.59
CA ILE A 103 -1.02 -9.51 1.05
C ILE A 103 -1.77 -9.18 2.35
N GLU A 104 -3.07 -9.49 2.43
CA GLU A 104 -3.93 -9.20 3.58
C GLU A 104 -3.46 -9.83 4.90
N ILE A 105 -2.83 -11.00 4.83
CA ILE A 105 -2.32 -11.72 6.02
C ILE A 105 -0.84 -11.45 6.31
N SER A 106 -0.17 -10.68 5.45
CA SER A 106 1.26 -10.37 5.54
C SER A 106 1.52 -8.95 6.02
N GLU A 107 2.74 -8.68 6.47
CA GLU A 107 3.20 -7.31 6.76
C GLU A 107 3.48 -6.47 5.49
N GLY A 108 3.46 -7.10 4.30
CA GLY A 108 3.72 -6.45 3.03
C GLY A 108 5.18 -6.03 2.83
N PHE A 109 5.39 -5.01 1.99
CA PHE A 109 6.73 -4.46 1.69
C PHE A 109 7.07 -3.20 2.48
N GLY A 110 6.14 -2.67 3.28
CA GLY A 110 6.27 -1.34 3.90
C GLY A 110 6.17 -0.15 2.93
N VAL A 111 5.85 -0.41 1.65
CA VAL A 111 5.63 0.58 0.60
C VAL A 111 4.35 0.25 -0.20
N PRO A 112 3.76 1.19 -0.95
CA PRO A 112 2.54 0.95 -1.71
C PRO A 112 2.69 -0.20 -2.72
N ILE A 113 1.63 -1.02 -2.84
CA ILE A 113 1.53 -2.14 -3.78
C ILE A 113 0.42 -1.85 -4.79
N HIS A 114 0.67 -2.10 -6.07
CA HIS A 114 -0.33 -2.00 -7.13
C HIS A 114 -0.39 -3.29 -7.97
N LEU A 115 -1.59 -3.86 -8.10
CA LEU A 115 -1.82 -5.05 -8.92
C LEU A 115 -2.20 -4.63 -10.35
N VAL A 116 -1.47 -5.15 -11.34
CA VAL A 116 -1.67 -4.84 -12.76
C VAL A 116 -1.97 -6.10 -13.56
N LYS A 117 -3.11 -6.12 -14.25
CA LYS A 117 -3.45 -7.21 -15.16
C LYS A 117 -2.67 -7.08 -16.47
N ARG A 118 -2.03 -8.16 -16.91
CA ARG A 118 -1.40 -8.32 -18.24
C ARG A 118 -2.38 -8.83 -19.28
#